data_AF-A0A7V3HP00-F1
#
_entry.id   AF-A0A7V3HP00-F1
#
_cell.length_a   1.000
_cell.length_b   1.000
_cell.length_c   1.000
_cell.angle_alpha   90.00
_cell.angle_beta   90.00
_cell.angle_gamma   90.00
#
_symmetry.space_group_name_H-M   'P 1'
#
loop_
_entity.id
_entity.type
_entity.pdbx_description
1 polymer ?
#
loop_
_entity_poly.entity_id
_entity_poly.type
_entity_poly.pdbx_seq_one_letter_code
_entity_poly.pdbx_strand_id
1 'polypeptide(L)'
;MQSSDILGFNLNREVVRVVLRSIRDKPGVAGELCSAFAEKGIEILGISYDTSTKGRGDIGFAVLKSQKELAGDVCEEELAGAACDFYSIHDDVAMLVFSINPSSRVSKVISEIFDLFAQCGVNIDMISYAKGVLSIMVKVYRLDDALEAFRDMGLVPEIGV
;
A
#
# COMPACT_ATOMS: atom_id res chain seq x y z
N MET A 1 -22.79 -1.35 -3.17
CA MET A 1 -22.17 -0.03 -3.38
C MET A 1 -22.95 0.71 -4.43
N GLN A 2 -23.30 1.97 -4.18
CA GLN A 2 -23.89 2.84 -5.21
C GLN A 2 -22.79 3.65 -5.89
N SER A 3 -23.01 4.05 -7.14
CA SER A 3 -22.03 4.83 -7.91
C SER A 3 -21.65 6.15 -7.23
N SER A 4 -22.52 6.74 -6.39
CA SER A 4 -22.25 7.96 -5.62
C SER A 4 -21.40 7.77 -4.36
N ASP A 5 -21.13 6.53 -3.94
CA ASP A 5 -20.41 6.23 -2.69
C ASP A 5 -18.89 6.43 -2.81
N ILE A 6 -18.36 6.33 -4.02
CA ILE A 6 -16.95 6.56 -4.36
C ILE A 6 -16.89 7.75 -5.31
N LEU A 7 -16.12 8.78 -4.94
CA LEU A 7 -15.92 9.98 -5.77
C LEU A 7 -15.03 9.68 -6.99
N GLY A 8 -14.13 8.69 -6.85
CA GLY A 8 -13.20 8.24 -7.87
C GLY A 8 -12.11 7.39 -7.24
N PHE A 9 -11.29 6.75 -8.06
CA PHE A 9 -10.10 6.06 -7.58
C PHE A 9 -8.96 6.11 -8.60
N ASN A 10 -7.74 6.12 -8.08
CA ASN A 10 -6.53 6.07 -8.88
C ASN A 10 -5.94 4.67 -8.87
N LEU A 11 -5.30 4.29 -9.97
CA LEU A 11 -4.56 3.04 -10.11
C LEU A 11 -3.13 3.35 -10.53
N ASN A 12 -2.16 2.95 -9.71
CA ASN A 12 -0.75 3.03 -10.01
C ASN A 12 -0.14 1.61 -10.09
N ARG A 13 0.46 1.27 -11.24
CA ARG A 13 1.21 0.01 -11.46
C ARG A 13 2.73 0.18 -11.39
N GLU A 14 3.21 1.43 -11.38
CA GLU A 14 4.62 1.81 -11.27
C GLU A 14 5.00 2.01 -9.79
N VAL A 15 4.61 1.05 -8.96
CA VAL A 15 4.86 1.03 -7.51
C VAL A 15 5.56 -0.27 -7.13
N VAL A 16 6.41 -0.21 -6.12
CA VAL A 16 6.97 -1.39 -5.44
C VAL A 16 6.63 -1.33 -3.97
N ARG A 17 6.44 -2.51 -3.38
CA ARG A 17 6.29 -2.68 -1.93
C ARG A 17 7.61 -3.11 -1.33
N VAL A 18 8.11 -2.32 -0.40
CA VAL A 18 9.27 -2.63 0.43
C VAL A 18 8.78 -2.99 1.82
N VAL A 19 9.28 -4.06 2.41
CA VAL A 19 8.91 -4.47 3.78
C VAL A 19 10.17 -4.74 4.57
N LEU A 20 10.35 -4.02 5.67
CA LEU A 20 11.37 -4.27 6.69
C LEU A 20 10.71 -5.01 7.84
N ARG A 21 11.19 -6.22 8.14
CA ARG A 21 10.58 -7.10 9.14
C ARG A 21 11.33 -7.09 10.45
N SER A 22 10.58 -7.28 11.53
CA SER A 22 11.11 -7.32 12.88
C SER A 22 11.90 -6.05 13.18
N ILE A 23 11.36 -4.87 12.91
CA ILE A 23 11.95 -3.62 13.41
C ILE A 23 11.67 -3.46 14.91
N ARG A 24 12.47 -2.68 15.63
CA ARG A 24 12.24 -2.43 17.06
C ARG A 24 11.01 -1.54 17.26
N ASP A 25 10.08 -1.98 18.09
CA ASP A 25 8.88 -1.21 18.43
C ASP A 25 9.19 -0.20 19.54
N LYS A 26 9.86 0.90 19.19
CA LYS A 26 10.18 2.00 20.10
C LYS A 26 10.11 3.35 19.38
N PRO A 27 9.89 4.46 20.12
CA PRO A 27 9.93 5.80 19.55
C PRO A 27 11.24 6.06 18.78
N GLY A 28 11.12 6.73 17.63
CA GLY A 28 12.25 7.12 16.78
C GLY A 28 12.47 6.21 15.56
N VAL A 29 12.21 4.90 15.66
CA VAL A 29 12.57 3.92 14.60
C VAL A 29 11.91 4.23 13.26
N ALA A 30 10.60 4.49 13.24
CA ALA A 30 9.93 4.88 11.99
C ALA A 30 10.47 6.20 11.41
N GLY A 31 10.91 7.13 12.28
CA GLY A 31 11.49 8.41 11.87
C GLY A 31 12.89 8.25 11.27
N GLU A 32 13.71 7.35 11.83
CA GLU A 32 15.02 6.96 11.29
C GLU A 32 14.85 6.34 9.90
N LEU A 33 13.94 5.37 9.74
CA LEU A 33 13.66 4.73 8.45
C LEU A 33 13.15 5.73 7.41
N CYS A 34 12.17 6.58 7.75
CA CYS A 34 11.69 7.60 6.82
C CYS A 34 12.80 8.58 6.42
N SER A 35 13.71 8.92 7.35
CA SER A 35 14.86 9.78 7.06
C SER A 35 15.82 9.11 6.08
N ALA A 36 16.11 7.81 6.25
CA ALA A 36 16.98 7.07 5.34
C ALA A 36 16.43 7.04 3.90
N PHE A 37 15.13 6.84 3.73
CA PHE A 37 14.47 6.94 2.43
C PHE A 37 14.57 8.37 1.85
N ALA A 38 14.32 9.38 2.67
CA ALA A 38 14.37 10.78 2.25
C ALA A 38 15.79 11.23 1.84
N GLU A 39 16.83 10.78 2.53
CA GLU A 39 18.23 11.09 2.22
C GLU A 39 18.67 10.56 0.84
N LYS A 40 18.08 9.46 0.38
CA LYS A 40 18.27 8.91 -0.96
C LYS A 40 17.33 9.52 -2.01
N GLY A 41 16.49 10.47 -1.63
CA GLY A 41 15.51 11.12 -2.50
C GLY A 41 14.34 10.23 -2.92
N ILE A 42 13.99 9.23 -2.11
CA ILE A 42 12.90 8.30 -2.39
C ILE A 42 11.57 8.89 -1.93
N GLU A 43 10.57 8.88 -2.81
CA GLU A 43 9.23 9.38 -2.50
C GLU A 43 8.39 8.25 -1.90
N ILE A 44 7.79 8.50 -0.73
CA ILE A 44 6.96 7.52 -0.03
C ILE A 44 5.50 7.75 -0.41
N LEU A 45 4.94 6.83 -1.19
CA LEU A 45 3.53 6.84 -1.61
C LEU A 45 2.58 6.34 -0.52
N GLY A 46 3.09 5.51 0.40
CA GLY A 46 2.31 4.95 1.49
C GLY A 46 3.16 4.20 2.50
N ILE A 47 2.69 4.20 3.75
CA ILE A 47 3.31 3.47 4.86
C ILE A 47 2.24 2.57 5.50
N SER A 48 2.63 1.36 5.84
CA SER A 48 1.88 0.43 6.68
C SER A 48 2.78 -0.07 7.81
N TYR A 49 2.19 -0.29 8.98
CA TYR A 49 2.90 -0.88 10.11
C TYR A 49 2.01 -1.95 10.73
N ASP A 50 2.59 -3.13 10.94
CA ASP A 50 1.97 -4.23 11.65
C ASP A 50 2.72 -4.47 12.97
N THR A 51 1.98 -4.51 14.07
CA THR A 51 2.57 -4.74 15.39
C THR A 51 2.69 -6.23 15.64
N SER A 52 3.92 -6.69 15.91
CA SER A 52 4.12 -8.07 16.36
C SER A 52 4.09 -8.17 17.88
N THR A 53 3.78 -9.35 18.39
CA THR A 53 3.94 -9.63 19.82
C THR A 53 5.45 -9.71 20.15
N LYS A 54 5.87 -9.12 21.28
CA LYS A 54 7.26 -9.06 21.82
C LYS A 54 8.12 -7.84 21.41
N GLY A 55 7.51 -6.68 21.17
CA GLY A 55 8.26 -5.42 21.01
C GLY A 55 9.02 -5.31 19.67
N ARG A 56 8.57 -6.06 18.67
CA ARG A 56 9.00 -5.93 17.28
C ARG A 56 7.78 -5.63 16.40
N GLY A 57 7.97 -5.11 15.21
CA GLY A 57 6.91 -4.95 14.22
C GLY A 57 7.45 -5.04 12.81
N ASP A 58 6.56 -5.05 11.83
CA ASP A 58 6.91 -5.03 10.42
C ASP A 58 6.43 -3.71 9.82
N ILE A 59 7.29 -3.03 9.07
CA ILE A 59 6.94 -1.78 8.40
C ILE A 59 7.04 -1.95 6.89
N GLY A 60 5.99 -1.55 6.19
CA GLY A 60 5.90 -1.60 4.74
C GLY A 60 5.84 -0.20 4.13
N PHE A 61 6.63 0.04 3.10
CA PHE A 61 6.62 1.25 2.29
C PHE A 61 6.17 0.94 0.87
N ALA A 62 5.36 1.83 0.30
CA ALA A 62 5.10 1.88 -1.13
C ALA A 62 5.93 3.02 -1.73
N VAL A 63 6.73 2.73 -2.74
CA VAL A 63 7.59 3.71 -3.43
C VAL A 63 7.49 3.52 -4.94
N LEU A 64 7.93 4.52 -5.72
CA LEU A 64 7.91 4.42 -7.17
C LEU A 64 8.81 3.28 -7.66
N LYS A 65 8.39 2.59 -8.71
CA LYS A 65 9.14 1.48 -9.31
C LYS A 65 10.48 1.91 -9.89
N SER A 66 10.57 3.14 -10.38
CA SER A 66 11.82 3.78 -10.79
C SER A 66 12.83 3.94 -9.65
N GLN A 67 12.38 3.91 -8.39
CA GLN A 67 13.21 4.07 -7.19
C GLN A 67 13.51 2.73 -6.49
N LYS A 68 13.17 1.60 -7.10
CA LYS A 68 13.35 0.25 -6.53
C LYS A 68 14.79 -0.02 -6.09
N GLU A 69 15.76 0.32 -6.94
CA GLU A 69 17.19 0.07 -6.63
C GLU A 69 17.65 0.89 -5.42
N LEU A 70 17.33 2.18 -5.40
CA LEU A 70 17.64 3.07 -4.27
C LEU A 70 16.98 2.58 -2.97
N ALA A 71 15.74 2.10 -3.04
CA ALA A 71 15.06 1.54 -1.88
C ALA A 71 15.70 0.23 -1.41
N GLY A 72 16.24 -0.56 -2.34
CA GLY A 72 17.08 -1.72 -2.04
C GLY A 72 18.34 -1.34 -1.27
N ASP A 73 19.05 -0.30 -1.71
CA ASP A 73 20.25 0.20 -1.02
C ASP A 73 19.93 0.61 0.43
N VAL A 74 18.83 1.32 0.65
CA VAL A 74 18.37 1.66 2.02
C VAL A 74 18.13 0.39 2.83
N CYS A 75 17.44 -0.61 2.25
CA CYS A 75 17.14 -1.84 2.99
C CYS A 75 18.41 -2.61 3.38
N GLU A 76 19.42 -2.65 2.50
CA GLU A 76 20.71 -3.27 2.79
C GLU A 76 21.46 -2.52 3.91
N GLU A 77 21.45 -1.19 3.88
CA GLU A 77 22.04 -0.34 4.92
C GLU A 77 21.34 -0.58 6.29
N GLU A 78 20.01 -0.61 6.31
CA GLU A 78 19.21 -0.84 7.52
C GLU A 78 19.37 -2.28 8.07
N LEU A 79 19.51 -3.26 7.19
CA LEU A 79 19.81 -4.64 7.57
C LEU A 79 21.21 -4.75 8.18
N ALA A 80 22.23 -4.15 7.55
CA ALA A 80 23.59 -4.11 8.07
C ALA A 80 23.69 -3.36 9.42
N GLY A 81 22.88 -2.32 9.60
CA GLY A 81 22.71 -1.56 10.85
C GLY A 81 21.91 -2.30 11.93
N ALA A 82 21.39 -3.49 11.64
CA ALA A 82 20.51 -4.27 12.53
C ALA A 82 19.25 -3.51 12.99
N ALA A 83 18.73 -2.62 12.14
CA ALA A 83 17.44 -1.96 12.34
C ALA A 83 16.27 -2.91 12.09
N CYS A 84 16.46 -3.90 11.20
CA CYS A 84 15.54 -4.99 10.89
C CYS A 84 16.28 -6.35 10.86
N ASP A 85 15.53 -7.46 10.89
CA ASP A 85 16.14 -8.80 10.76
C ASP A 85 16.14 -9.30 9.30
N PHE A 86 15.23 -8.79 8.48
CA PHE A 86 15.03 -9.19 7.08
C PHE A 86 14.27 -8.10 6.33
N TYR A 87 14.47 -8.02 5.01
CA TYR A 87 13.67 -7.18 4.14
C TYR A 87 13.20 -7.92 2.89
N SER A 88 12.08 -7.48 2.31
CA SER A 88 11.58 -7.98 1.02
C SER A 88 11.09 -6.84 0.13
N ILE A 89 11.33 -6.97 -1.17
CA ILE A 89 10.85 -6.04 -2.19
C ILE A 89 9.96 -6.79 -3.18
N HIS A 90 8.76 -6.29 -3.40
CA HIS A 90 7.77 -6.84 -4.33
C HIS A 90 7.45 -5.79 -5.40
N ASP A 91 7.75 -6.09 -6.66
CA ASP A 91 7.53 -5.21 -7.82
C ASP A 91 6.45 -5.70 -8.80
N ASP A 92 5.72 -6.72 -8.36
CA ASP A 92 4.58 -7.37 -8.99
C ASP A 92 3.25 -6.91 -8.36
N VAL A 93 3.22 -5.68 -7.84
CA VAL A 93 2.08 -5.09 -7.11
C VAL A 93 1.53 -3.84 -7.83
N ALA A 94 0.26 -3.54 -7.56
CA ALA A 94 -0.40 -2.31 -7.95
C ALA A 94 -1.08 -1.69 -6.74
N MET A 95 -1.16 -0.36 -6.71
CA MET A 95 -1.82 0.41 -5.67
C MET A 95 -3.08 1.08 -6.22
N LEU A 96 -4.21 0.83 -5.55
CA LEU A 96 -5.49 1.46 -5.82
C LEU A 96 -5.81 2.43 -4.68
N VAL A 97 -6.16 3.66 -5.01
CA VAL A 97 -6.44 4.72 -4.03
C VAL A 97 -7.85 5.26 -4.26
N PHE A 98 -8.79 4.86 -3.42
CA PHE A 98 -10.20 5.20 -3.48
C PHE A 98 -10.50 6.44 -2.64
N SER A 99 -11.19 7.42 -3.23
CA SER A 99 -11.76 8.57 -2.53
C SER A 99 -13.23 8.28 -2.21
N ILE A 100 -13.53 8.02 -0.94
CA ILE A 100 -14.89 7.68 -0.49
C ILE A 100 -15.67 8.96 -0.21
N ASN A 101 -16.93 9.00 -0.63
CA ASN A 101 -17.82 10.12 -0.37
C ASN A 101 -18.07 10.27 1.15
N PRO A 102 -17.79 11.44 1.77
CA PRO A 102 -17.99 11.65 3.20
C PRO A 102 -19.44 11.53 3.65
N SER A 103 -20.42 11.71 2.75
CA SER A 103 -21.84 11.53 3.05
C SER A 103 -22.29 10.08 3.06
N SER A 104 -21.47 9.16 2.55
CA SER A 104 -21.76 7.72 2.51
C SER A 104 -21.41 7.05 3.83
N ARG A 105 -22.00 5.86 4.05
CA ARG A 105 -21.62 5.01 5.19
C ARG A 105 -20.28 4.33 4.89
N VAL A 106 -19.18 5.02 5.16
CA VAL A 106 -17.79 4.58 4.86
C VAL A 106 -17.54 3.10 5.15
N SER A 107 -17.90 2.59 6.32
CA SER A 107 -17.65 1.19 6.68
C SER A 107 -18.36 0.19 5.77
N LYS A 108 -19.54 0.54 5.24
CA LYS A 108 -20.26 -0.26 4.25
C LYS A 108 -19.53 -0.24 2.91
N VAL A 109 -19.06 0.94 2.47
CA VAL A 109 -18.31 1.10 1.22
C VAL A 109 -17.02 0.28 1.24
N ILE A 110 -16.25 0.36 2.33
CA ILE A 110 -15.02 -0.44 2.51
C ILE A 110 -15.32 -1.94 2.45
N SER A 111 -16.37 -2.40 3.15
CA SER A 111 -16.79 -3.81 3.12
C SER A 111 -17.10 -4.27 1.69
N GLU A 112 -17.85 -3.47 0.94
CA GLU A 112 -18.25 -3.82 -0.44
C GLU A 112 -17.06 -3.83 -1.41
N ILE A 113 -16.07 -2.93 -1.22
CA ILE A 113 -14.80 -2.97 -1.97
C ILE A 113 -14.05 -4.27 -1.68
N PHE A 114 -13.92 -4.66 -0.40
CA PHE A 114 -13.23 -5.90 -0.02
C PHE A 114 -13.97 -7.14 -0.51
N ASP A 115 -15.30 -7.16 -0.45
CA ASP A 115 -16.12 -8.25 -0.98
C ASP A 115 -15.93 -8.41 -2.49
N LEU A 116 -15.82 -7.30 -3.25
CA LEU A 116 -15.53 -7.34 -4.68
C LEU A 116 -14.17 -7.97 -4.97
N PHE A 117 -13.11 -7.54 -4.28
CA PHE A 117 -11.79 -8.17 -4.44
C PHE A 117 -11.82 -9.67 -4.11
N ALA A 118 -12.53 -10.05 -3.04
CA ALA A 118 -12.67 -11.45 -2.65
C ALA A 118 -13.44 -12.27 -3.72
N GLN A 119 -14.51 -11.73 -4.30
CA GLN A 119 -15.27 -12.37 -5.38
C GLN A 119 -14.44 -12.58 -6.64
N CYS A 120 -13.52 -11.66 -6.94
CA CYS A 120 -12.56 -11.78 -8.04
C CYS A 120 -11.33 -12.65 -7.68
N GLY A 121 -11.26 -13.21 -6.48
CA GLY A 121 -10.12 -14.03 -6.03
C GLY A 121 -8.81 -13.23 -5.88
N VAL A 122 -8.91 -11.93 -5.60
CA VAL A 122 -7.77 -11.02 -5.44
C VAL A 122 -7.42 -10.90 -3.96
N ASN A 123 -6.19 -11.25 -3.60
CA ASN A 123 -5.68 -11.00 -2.25
C ASN A 123 -5.29 -9.52 -2.08
N ILE A 124 -5.58 -8.98 -0.88
CA ILE A 124 -5.14 -7.65 -0.48
C ILE A 124 -3.84 -7.76 0.32
N ASP A 125 -2.79 -7.12 -0.19
CA ASP A 125 -1.43 -7.21 0.34
C ASP A 125 -1.14 -6.10 1.37
N MET A 126 -1.78 -4.92 1.22
CA MET A 126 -1.66 -3.78 2.12
C MET A 126 -2.97 -2.99 2.13
N ILE A 127 -3.37 -2.50 3.31
CA ILE A 127 -4.50 -1.60 3.50
C ILE A 127 -3.99 -0.38 4.26
N SER A 128 -4.36 0.82 3.79
CA SER A 128 -4.22 2.06 4.56
C SER A 128 -5.47 2.90 4.40
N TYR A 129 -5.92 3.54 5.49
CA TYR A 129 -7.12 4.37 5.47
C TYR A 129 -6.88 5.66 6.26
N ALA A 130 -7.09 6.80 5.60
CA ALA A 130 -6.96 8.11 6.21
C ALA A 130 -7.96 9.10 5.61
N LYS A 131 -8.77 9.74 6.47
CA LYS A 131 -9.68 10.84 6.10
C LYS A 131 -10.56 10.57 4.85
N GLY A 132 -11.12 9.37 4.73
CA GLY A 132 -11.98 9.00 3.59
C GLY A 132 -11.22 8.49 2.36
N VAL A 133 -9.89 8.43 2.42
CA VAL A 133 -9.05 7.82 1.38
C VAL A 133 -8.67 6.41 1.80
N LEU A 134 -9.02 5.42 0.99
CA LEU A 134 -8.67 4.02 1.17
C LEU A 134 -7.63 3.62 0.12
N SER A 135 -6.44 3.26 0.57
CA SER A 135 -5.38 2.73 -0.27
C SER A 135 -5.29 1.22 -0.10
N ILE A 136 -5.32 0.49 -1.21
CA ILE A 136 -5.24 -0.97 -1.27
C ILE A 136 -4.11 -1.34 -2.22
N MET A 137 -3.26 -2.26 -1.79
CA MET A 137 -2.25 -2.86 -2.66
C MET A 137 -2.62 -4.31 -2.97
N VAL A 138 -2.48 -4.71 -4.23
CA VAL A 138 -2.77 -6.08 -4.71
C VAL A 138 -1.70 -6.51 -5.72
N LYS A 139 -1.68 -7.81 -6.05
CA LYS A 139 -0.82 -8.33 -7.11
C LYS A 139 -1.34 -7.96 -8.50
N VAL A 140 -0.45 -7.50 -9.38
CA VAL A 140 -0.81 -7.04 -10.75
C VAL A 140 -1.51 -8.14 -11.54
N TYR A 141 -1.03 -9.38 -11.46
CA TYR A 141 -1.54 -10.50 -12.26
C TYR A 141 -2.98 -10.94 -11.92
N ARG A 142 -3.56 -10.40 -10.83
CA ARG A 142 -4.96 -10.65 -10.41
C ARG A 142 -5.86 -9.45 -10.61
N LEU A 143 -5.32 -8.32 -11.08
CA LEU A 143 -6.01 -7.05 -11.02
C LEU A 143 -7.09 -6.89 -12.09
N ASP A 144 -6.92 -7.49 -13.26
CA ASP A 144 -7.78 -7.24 -14.41
C ASP A 144 -9.25 -7.61 -14.14
N ASP A 145 -9.51 -8.76 -13.50
CA ASP A 145 -10.85 -9.21 -13.12
C ASP A 145 -11.53 -8.22 -12.15
N ALA A 146 -10.77 -7.67 -11.19
CA ALA A 146 -11.30 -6.66 -10.27
C ALA A 146 -11.59 -5.33 -10.97
N LEU A 147 -10.75 -4.92 -11.93
CA LEU A 147 -10.99 -3.69 -12.70
C LEU A 147 -12.20 -3.81 -13.63
N GLU A 148 -12.45 -4.99 -14.18
CA GLU A 148 -13.67 -5.26 -14.95
C GLU A 148 -14.90 -5.19 -14.05
N ALA A 149 -14.87 -5.81 -12.87
CA ALA A 149 -15.94 -5.71 -11.88
C ALA A 149 -16.22 -4.26 -11.44
N PHE A 150 -15.20 -3.43 -11.20
CA PHE A 150 -15.39 -2.01 -10.93
C PHE A 150 -16.02 -1.26 -12.11
N ARG A 151 -15.61 -1.58 -13.35
CA ARG A 151 -16.13 -0.96 -14.56
C ARG A 151 -17.62 -1.27 -14.76
N ASP A 152 -18.05 -2.50 -14.48
CA ASP A 152 -19.46 -2.90 -14.54
C ASP A 152 -20.33 -2.11 -13.54
N MET A 153 -19.72 -1.60 -12.47
CA MET A 153 -20.35 -0.71 -11.49
C MET A 153 -20.30 0.77 -11.89
N GLY A 154 -19.74 1.11 -13.05
CA GLY A 154 -19.56 2.47 -13.53
C GLY A 154 -18.36 3.19 -12.91
N LEU A 155 -17.42 2.47 -12.30
CA LEU A 155 -16.21 3.02 -11.68
C LEU A 155 -15.00 2.70 -12.55
N VAL A 156 -14.40 3.72 -13.16
CA VAL A 156 -13.19 3.59 -13.99
C VAL A 156 -12.04 4.28 -13.26
N PRO A 157 -10.88 3.63 -13.10
CA PRO A 157 -9.73 4.25 -12.45
C PRO A 157 -9.14 5.36 -13.31
N GLU A 158 -8.69 6.42 -12.66
CA GLU A 158 -7.66 7.29 -13.23
C GLU A 158 -6.31 6.57 -13.17
N ILE A 159 -5.54 6.57 -14.25
CA ILE A 159 -4.22 5.94 -14.29
C ILE A 159 -3.23 6.93 -13.68
N GLY A 160 -2.73 6.60 -12.49
CA GLY A 160 -1.63 7.30 -11.86
C GLY A 160 -0.32 6.96 -12.56
N VAL A 161 0.51 7.99 -12.78
CA VAL A 161 1.91 7.85 -13.22
C VAL A 161 2.80 7.77 -11.99
#